data_AF-A0A931G6V4-F1
#
_entry.id   AF-A0A931G6V4-F1
#
_cell.length_a   1.000
_cell.length_b   1.000
_cell.length_c   1.000
_cell.angle_alpha   90.00
_cell.angle_beta   90.00
_cell.angle_gamma   90.00
#
_symmetry.space_group_name_H-M   'P 1'
#
loop_
_entity.id
_entity.type
_entity.pdbx_description
1 polymer ?
#
loop_
_entity_poly.entity_id
_entity_poly.type
_entity_poly.pdbx_seq_one_letter_code
_entity_poly.pdbx_strand_id
1 'polypeptide(L)'
;MNEHNRQPKGIPSGGEFAATAHSEPGVALAAPTLERPVETQRSRRGHDFYPTAVEMATWPKLYATENDSPLGDKPLQAHYFQGSMDWYVAEYDPKENEAFGYADLGVGHGEWGYIPLGDVEEVSGQFGLPIERDLDFKPGTLAKECIPKYKDEAAVNTAEAEAALAAALIGGPDSVNFGWDGPDEPDPLSPEDRKQWDEHHSFAYDYGHSVLGVTGFEDRDTVERFAGFAADAYQESGWNGNMDIHGVVDDWMQQERPLG
;
A
#
# COMPACT_ATOMS: atom_id res chain seq x y z
N MET A 1 -54.84 89.46 -15.28
CA MET A 1 -55.12 88.93 -13.92
C MET A 1 -55.06 87.41 -13.96
N ASN A 2 -54.51 86.84 -12.89
CA ASN A 2 -54.34 85.43 -12.54
C ASN A 2 -53.08 84.69 -13.05
N GLU A 3 -52.00 84.88 -12.27
CA GLU A 3 -51.00 83.87 -11.95
C GLU A 3 -51.65 82.62 -11.32
N HIS A 4 -51.20 81.41 -11.69
CA HIS A 4 -51.33 80.22 -10.85
C HIS A 4 -50.02 79.41 -10.86
N ASN A 5 -49.43 79.37 -9.67
CA ASN A 5 -48.24 78.63 -9.26
C ASN A 5 -48.44 77.09 -9.36
N ARG A 6 -47.48 76.34 -9.92
CA ARG A 6 -47.35 74.88 -9.69
C ARG A 6 -45.87 74.47 -9.60
N GLN A 7 -45.58 73.75 -8.51
CA GLN A 7 -44.30 73.24 -8.04
C GLN A 7 -43.57 72.27 -9.02
N PRO A 8 -42.24 72.09 -8.88
CA PRO A 8 -41.48 71.14 -9.68
C PRO A 8 -41.76 69.68 -9.28
N LYS A 9 -42.05 68.83 -10.27
CA LYS A 9 -42.20 67.38 -10.10
C LYS A 9 -40.84 66.71 -10.00
N GLY A 10 -40.72 65.80 -9.02
CA GLY A 10 -39.49 65.11 -8.63
C GLY A 10 -38.88 64.18 -9.68
N ILE A 11 -37.63 63.84 -9.43
CA ILE A 11 -36.78 62.91 -10.21
C ILE A 11 -37.34 61.48 -10.07
N PRO A 12 -37.51 60.71 -11.16
CA PRO A 12 -37.86 59.31 -11.05
C PRO A 12 -36.64 58.49 -10.62
N SER A 13 -36.73 57.82 -9.49
CA SER A 13 -35.81 56.78 -9.04
C SER A 13 -36.35 55.42 -9.45
N GLY A 14 -35.55 54.63 -10.18
CA GLY A 14 -35.91 53.27 -10.59
C GLY A 14 -35.48 52.95 -12.01
N GLY A 15 -34.16 52.85 -12.25
CA GLY A 15 -33.62 52.17 -13.43
C GLY A 15 -33.32 50.72 -13.05
N GLU A 16 -34.08 49.78 -13.59
CA GLU A 16 -33.75 48.35 -13.55
C GLU A 16 -32.56 48.11 -14.50
N PHE A 17 -31.40 47.75 -13.95
CA PHE A 17 -30.29 47.23 -14.73
C PHE A 17 -30.50 45.72 -14.90
N ALA A 18 -30.88 45.29 -16.11
CA ALA A 18 -30.86 43.88 -16.47
C ALA A 18 -29.40 43.41 -16.59
N ALA A 19 -29.04 42.34 -15.89
CA ALA A 19 -27.74 41.69 -16.03
C ALA A 19 -27.68 40.99 -17.39
N THR A 20 -26.91 41.55 -18.34
CA THR A 20 -26.54 40.84 -19.55
C THR A 20 -25.59 39.70 -19.18
N ALA A 21 -26.06 38.46 -19.34
CA ALA A 21 -25.23 37.27 -19.17
C ALA A 21 -24.17 37.23 -20.27
N HIS A 22 -22.93 37.58 -19.93
CA HIS A 22 -21.76 37.21 -20.73
C HIS A 22 -21.52 35.72 -20.51
N SER A 23 -22.02 34.88 -21.42
CA SER A 23 -21.58 33.50 -21.52
C SER A 23 -20.19 33.50 -22.14
N GLU A 24 -19.16 33.22 -21.34
CA GLU A 24 -17.85 32.86 -21.89
C GLU A 24 -18.00 31.56 -22.68
N PRO A 25 -17.43 31.45 -23.90
CA PRO A 25 -17.41 30.18 -24.60
C PRO A 25 -16.58 29.20 -23.78
N GLY A 26 -17.22 28.12 -23.32
CA GLY A 26 -16.54 27.03 -22.62
C GLY A 26 -15.44 26.46 -23.50
N VAL A 27 -14.20 26.85 -23.21
CA VAL A 27 -13.01 26.20 -23.74
C VAL A 27 -13.00 24.81 -23.12
N ALA A 28 -13.45 23.81 -23.88
CA ALA A 28 -13.17 22.43 -23.56
C ALA A 28 -11.65 22.27 -23.57
N LEU A 29 -11.04 22.25 -22.39
CA LEU A 29 -9.66 21.81 -22.23
C LEU A 29 -9.59 20.40 -22.78
N ALA A 30 -8.91 20.24 -23.93
CA ALA A 30 -8.55 18.91 -24.41
C ALA A 30 -7.85 18.18 -23.27
N ALA A 31 -8.23 16.93 -23.01
CA ALA A 31 -7.53 16.11 -22.04
C ALA A 31 -6.04 16.14 -22.40
N PRO A 32 -5.13 16.42 -21.44
CA PRO A 32 -3.71 16.48 -21.73
C PRO A 32 -3.29 15.16 -22.37
N THR A 33 -2.66 15.23 -23.53
CA THR A 33 -1.98 14.08 -24.11
C THR A 33 -0.99 13.60 -23.07
N LEU A 34 -1.10 12.33 -22.66
CA LEU A 34 -0.10 11.68 -21.82
C LEU A 34 1.17 11.54 -22.67
N GLU A 35 2.01 12.56 -22.66
CA GLU A 35 3.31 12.57 -23.34
C GLU A 35 4.41 12.23 -22.33
N ARG A 36 5.37 11.41 -22.77
CA ARG A 36 6.57 11.13 -21.99
C ARG A 36 7.52 12.33 -22.03
N PRO A 37 8.32 12.54 -20.97
CA PRO A 37 9.42 13.47 -21.04
C PRO A 37 10.41 13.11 -22.16
N VAL A 38 11.11 14.12 -22.67
CA VAL A 38 12.14 13.94 -23.69
C VAL A 38 13.36 13.27 -23.07
N GLU A 39 13.94 12.29 -23.78
CA GLU A 39 15.15 11.58 -23.35
C GLU A 39 16.35 12.01 -24.20
N THR A 40 17.44 12.37 -23.54
CA THR A 40 18.69 12.79 -24.17
C THR A 40 19.67 11.62 -24.37
N GLN A 41 19.60 10.61 -23.50
CA GLN A 41 20.56 9.51 -23.44
C GLN A 41 20.05 8.20 -24.07
N ARG A 42 18.79 8.15 -24.52
CA ARG A 42 18.14 6.96 -25.10
C ARG A 42 18.99 6.21 -26.14
N SER A 43 19.65 6.95 -27.04
CA SER A 43 20.49 6.33 -28.09
C SER A 43 21.73 5.63 -27.56
N ARG A 44 22.30 6.14 -26.46
CA ARG A 44 23.45 5.52 -25.76
C ARG A 44 23.01 4.35 -24.90
N ARG A 45 21.83 4.48 -24.29
CA ARG A 45 21.16 3.47 -23.47
C ARG A 45 20.74 2.23 -24.26
N GLY A 46 20.21 2.45 -25.46
CA GLY A 46 19.65 1.40 -26.30
C GLY A 46 18.19 1.03 -25.96
N HIS A 47 17.62 1.60 -24.91
CA HIS A 47 16.20 1.47 -24.56
C HIS A 47 15.65 2.76 -23.93
N ASP A 48 14.34 2.75 -23.69
CA ASP A 48 13.62 3.85 -23.09
C ASP A 48 13.99 4.01 -21.60
N PHE A 49 14.35 5.23 -21.20
CA PHE A 49 14.53 5.59 -19.79
C PHE A 49 13.18 5.65 -19.09
N TYR A 50 12.22 6.42 -19.62
CA TYR A 50 10.87 6.48 -19.07
C TYR A 50 10.03 5.29 -19.56
N PRO A 51 9.19 4.69 -18.69
CA PRO A 51 8.15 3.78 -19.15
C PRO A 51 7.14 4.47 -20.07
N THR A 52 6.17 3.71 -20.59
CA THR A 52 5.12 4.32 -21.43
C THR A 52 4.32 5.37 -20.64
N ALA A 53 3.81 6.42 -21.30
CA ALA A 53 3.01 7.43 -20.61
C ALA A 53 1.75 6.85 -19.94
N VAL A 54 1.22 5.76 -20.50
CA VAL A 54 0.08 5.02 -19.94
C VAL A 54 0.47 4.34 -18.63
N GLU A 55 1.62 3.68 -18.59
CA GLU A 55 2.15 3.04 -17.38
C GLU A 55 2.50 4.07 -16.30
N MET A 56 3.18 5.16 -16.66
CA MET A 56 3.49 6.22 -15.70
C MET A 56 2.24 6.89 -15.14
N ALA A 57 1.14 6.93 -15.91
CA ALA A 57 -0.13 7.46 -15.42
C ALA A 57 -0.80 6.57 -14.37
N THR A 58 -0.38 5.31 -14.20
CA THR A 58 -0.87 4.42 -13.14
C THR A 58 -0.06 4.53 -11.85
N TRP A 59 1.08 5.22 -11.88
CA TRP A 59 1.93 5.36 -10.69
C TRP A 59 1.27 6.25 -9.64
N PRO A 60 1.48 5.97 -8.34
CA PRO A 60 1.01 6.83 -7.27
C PRO A 60 1.56 8.25 -7.42
N LYS A 61 0.71 9.26 -7.19
CA LYS A 61 1.15 10.65 -7.15
C LYS A 61 1.97 10.90 -5.88
N LEU A 62 2.76 11.97 -5.87
CA LEU A 62 3.45 12.40 -4.65
C LEU A 62 2.46 12.53 -3.48
N TYR A 63 2.88 12.05 -2.31
CA TYR A 63 2.12 11.97 -1.06
C TYR A 63 0.93 10.99 -1.07
N ALA A 64 0.71 10.24 -2.16
CA ALA A 64 -0.43 9.34 -2.24
C ALA A 64 -0.32 8.15 -1.27
N THR A 65 0.89 7.79 -0.86
CA THR A 65 1.14 6.62 0.00
C THR A 65 1.88 6.99 1.29
N GLU A 66 1.68 8.22 1.78
CA GLU A 66 2.36 8.74 2.98
C GLU A 66 1.90 8.06 4.29
N ASN A 67 0.61 7.66 4.35
CA ASN A 67 -0.01 7.10 5.55
C ASN A 67 -0.22 5.58 5.48
N ASP A 68 0.24 4.95 4.41
CA ASP A 68 -0.26 3.63 4.05
C ASP A 68 0.52 2.50 4.72
N SER A 69 1.82 2.70 5.04
CA SER A 69 2.69 1.67 5.62
C SER A 69 4.08 2.20 6.02
N PRO A 70 4.86 1.44 6.82
CA PRO A 70 6.30 1.67 7.00
C PRO A 70 7.05 1.69 5.66
N LEU A 71 8.20 2.37 5.61
CA LEU A 71 8.97 2.52 4.37
C LEU A 71 9.39 1.20 3.72
N GLY A 72 9.62 0.14 4.51
CA GLY A 72 9.96 -1.20 4.00
C GLY A 72 8.81 -1.89 3.25
N ASP A 73 7.57 -1.49 3.48
CA ASP A 73 6.38 -2.04 2.83
C ASP A 73 5.86 -1.13 1.70
N LYS A 74 6.59 -0.06 1.38
CA LYS A 74 6.18 0.86 0.31
C LYS A 74 6.31 0.19 -1.06
N PRO A 75 5.25 0.19 -1.90
CA PRO A 75 5.30 -0.41 -3.23
C PRO A 75 6.11 0.46 -4.19
N LEU A 76 7.06 -0.15 -4.88
CA LEU A 76 7.96 0.52 -5.82
C LEU A 76 7.50 0.30 -7.26
N GLN A 77 7.53 1.35 -8.07
CA GLN A 77 7.04 1.37 -9.45
C GLN A 77 8.14 1.15 -10.48
N ALA A 78 9.37 1.59 -10.20
CA ALA A 78 10.50 1.44 -11.11
C ALA A 78 11.82 1.35 -10.35
N HIS A 79 12.81 0.76 -11.01
CA HIS A 79 14.18 0.67 -10.57
C HIS A 79 15.11 1.18 -11.67
N TYR A 80 16.04 2.05 -11.30
CA TYR A 80 17.12 2.55 -12.14
C TYR A 80 18.45 2.28 -11.47
N PHE A 81 19.49 2.00 -12.24
CA PHE A 81 20.77 1.60 -11.66
C PHE A 81 21.96 2.00 -12.53
N GLN A 82 23.11 2.15 -11.88
CA GLN A 82 24.40 2.26 -12.54
C GLN A 82 25.49 1.65 -11.67
N GLY A 83 26.03 0.52 -12.09
CA GLY A 83 27.03 -0.20 -11.29
C GLY A 83 26.41 -0.67 -9.97
N SER A 84 26.86 -0.12 -8.85
CA SER A 84 26.31 -0.39 -7.51
C SER A 84 25.39 0.71 -6.99
N MET A 85 25.04 1.69 -7.82
CA MET A 85 24.11 2.77 -7.47
C MET A 85 22.70 2.38 -7.90
N ASP A 86 21.71 2.60 -7.04
CA ASP A 86 20.33 2.22 -7.25
C ASP A 86 19.39 3.38 -6.92
N TRP A 87 18.37 3.59 -7.75
CA TRP A 87 17.26 4.50 -7.54
C TRP A 87 15.95 3.74 -7.72
N TYR A 88 15.15 3.65 -6.67
CA TYR A 88 13.82 3.07 -6.69
C TYR A 88 12.77 4.16 -6.60
N VAL A 89 11.76 4.12 -7.46
CA VAL A 89 10.67 5.11 -7.50
C VAL A 89 9.44 4.52 -6.83
N ALA A 90 8.81 5.23 -5.89
CA ALA A 90 7.55 4.84 -5.27
C ALA A 90 6.38 5.70 -5.77
N GLU A 91 6.62 7.00 -5.92
CA GLU A 91 5.61 7.98 -6.33
C GLU A 91 6.20 8.93 -7.38
N TYR A 92 5.35 9.56 -8.20
CA TYR A 92 5.81 10.43 -9.28
C TYR A 92 4.84 11.57 -9.57
N ASP A 93 5.38 12.77 -9.81
CA ASP A 93 4.66 13.90 -10.38
C ASP A 93 5.12 14.15 -11.84
N PRO A 94 4.26 13.90 -12.84
CA PRO A 94 4.58 14.16 -14.24
C PRO A 94 4.73 15.64 -14.56
N LYS A 95 4.20 16.56 -13.73
CA LYS A 95 4.26 18.00 -13.99
C LYS A 95 5.65 18.56 -13.77
N GLU A 96 6.29 18.15 -12.67
CA GLU A 96 7.64 18.60 -12.31
C GLU A 96 8.73 17.57 -12.69
N ASN A 97 8.35 16.41 -13.24
CA ASN A 97 9.25 15.29 -13.55
C ASN A 97 10.06 14.84 -12.31
N GLU A 98 9.39 14.83 -11.16
CA GLU A 98 9.98 14.54 -9.85
C GLU A 98 9.33 13.28 -9.27
N ALA A 99 10.16 12.36 -8.82
CA ALA A 99 9.75 11.16 -8.10
C ALA A 99 9.99 11.31 -6.61
N PHE A 100 9.27 10.54 -5.79
CA PHE A 100 9.68 10.21 -4.44
C PHE A 100 10.09 8.74 -4.38
N GLY A 101 11.20 8.45 -3.71
CA GLY A 101 11.82 7.14 -3.80
C GLY A 101 13.03 6.96 -2.91
N TYR A 102 13.73 5.85 -3.09
CA TYR A 102 14.95 5.50 -2.38
C TYR A 102 16.14 5.58 -3.33
N ALA A 103 17.23 6.23 -2.91
CA ALA A 103 18.46 6.34 -3.69
C ALA A 103 19.67 5.91 -2.87
N ASP A 104 20.43 4.92 -3.35
CA ASP A 104 21.75 4.55 -2.84
C ASP A 104 22.80 4.85 -3.91
N LEU A 105 23.77 5.69 -3.57
CA LEU A 105 24.86 6.07 -4.47
C LEU A 105 26.05 5.09 -4.41
N GLY A 106 25.79 3.83 -4.04
CA GLY A 106 26.75 2.73 -4.03
C GLY A 106 27.60 2.64 -2.76
N VAL A 107 27.10 3.18 -1.65
CA VAL A 107 27.79 3.16 -0.35
C VAL A 107 27.06 2.34 0.71
N GLY A 108 25.90 1.75 0.39
CA GLY A 108 25.12 0.90 1.31
C GLY A 108 24.33 1.71 2.34
N HIS A 109 24.17 3.01 2.11
CA HIS A 109 23.49 3.95 3.01
C HIS A 109 22.53 4.84 2.22
N GLY A 110 21.71 4.23 1.36
CA GLY A 110 20.72 4.99 0.61
C GLY A 110 19.65 5.64 1.49
N GLU A 111 19.03 6.69 0.94
CA GLU A 111 18.09 7.57 1.61
C GLU A 111 16.77 7.66 0.84
N TRP A 112 15.68 7.90 1.56
CA TRP A 112 14.40 8.25 0.96
C TRP A 112 14.31 9.75 0.73
N GLY A 113 13.86 10.14 -0.45
CA GLY A 113 13.73 11.55 -0.81
C GLY A 113 13.17 11.76 -2.20
N TYR A 114 13.18 13.02 -2.61
CA TYR A 114 12.79 13.40 -3.96
C TYR A 114 13.92 13.13 -4.94
N ILE A 115 13.57 12.58 -6.10
CA ILE A 115 14.48 12.18 -7.16
C ILE A 115 14.02 12.90 -8.44
N PRO A 116 14.74 13.94 -8.90
CA PRO A 116 14.46 14.57 -10.18
C PRO A 116 14.81 13.59 -11.31
N LEU A 117 13.82 12.93 -11.91
CA LEU A 117 14.07 11.88 -12.90
C LEU A 117 14.71 12.42 -14.18
N GLY A 118 14.48 13.70 -14.52
CA GLY A 118 15.18 14.36 -15.62
C GLY A 118 16.70 14.42 -15.39
N ASP A 119 17.13 14.77 -14.18
CA ASP A 119 18.56 14.80 -13.84
C ASP A 119 19.15 13.39 -13.89
N VAL A 120 18.43 12.39 -13.37
CA VAL A 120 18.85 10.97 -13.44
C VAL A 120 18.97 10.49 -14.90
N GLU A 121 18.06 10.90 -15.78
CA GLU A 121 18.09 10.59 -17.22
C GLU A 121 19.36 11.14 -17.88
N GLU A 122 19.70 12.39 -17.58
CA GLU A 122 20.83 13.11 -18.19
C GLU A 122 22.20 12.66 -17.66
N VAL A 123 22.26 12.03 -16.48
CA VAL A 123 23.52 11.58 -15.89
C VAL A 123 24.27 10.65 -16.84
N SER A 124 25.53 11.00 -17.06
CA SER A 124 26.53 10.18 -17.74
C SER A 124 27.63 9.87 -16.74
N GLY A 125 27.43 8.83 -15.95
CA GLY A 125 28.33 8.44 -14.86
C GLY A 125 29.62 7.78 -15.32
N GLN A 126 30.08 6.78 -14.56
CA GLN A 126 31.41 6.21 -14.74
C GLN A 126 31.59 5.63 -16.16
N PHE A 127 32.74 5.93 -16.77
CA PHE A 127 33.07 5.56 -18.15
C PHE A 127 32.14 6.15 -19.23
N GLY A 128 31.37 7.20 -18.90
CA GLY A 128 30.45 7.83 -19.85
C GLY A 128 29.19 7.01 -20.11
N LEU A 129 28.89 6.04 -19.25
CA LEU A 129 27.69 5.22 -19.32
C LEU A 129 26.51 5.98 -18.70
N PRO A 130 25.33 5.94 -19.30
CA PRO A 130 24.14 6.55 -18.72
C PRO A 130 23.50 5.63 -17.65
N ILE A 131 22.68 6.17 -16.74
CA ILE A 131 21.97 5.39 -15.70
C ILE A 131 20.86 4.54 -16.32
N GLU A 132 20.91 3.23 -16.17
CA GLU A 132 19.96 2.30 -16.80
C GLU A 132 18.62 2.21 -16.07
N ARG A 133 17.55 1.89 -16.80
CA ARG A 133 16.28 1.43 -16.20
C ARG A 133 16.26 -0.09 -16.23
N ASP A 134 15.89 -0.69 -15.11
CA ASP A 134 15.64 -2.12 -15.02
C ASP A 134 14.33 -2.46 -15.75
N LEU A 135 14.45 -3.18 -16.87
CA LEU A 135 13.32 -3.56 -17.72
C LEU A 135 12.54 -4.75 -17.18
N ASP A 136 13.14 -5.53 -16.27
CA ASP A 136 12.53 -6.71 -15.67
C ASP A 136 11.95 -6.43 -14.28
N PHE A 137 12.17 -5.21 -13.75
CA PHE A 137 11.59 -4.76 -12.50
C PHE A 137 10.06 -4.79 -12.58
N LYS A 138 9.43 -5.33 -11.53
CA LYS A 138 7.98 -5.47 -11.46
C LYS A 138 7.39 -4.32 -10.64
N PRO A 139 6.57 -3.45 -11.25
CA PRO A 139 5.84 -2.44 -10.49
C PRO A 139 5.00 -3.09 -9.39
N GLY A 140 5.06 -2.54 -8.17
CA GLY A 140 4.43 -3.07 -6.98
C GLY A 140 5.35 -3.91 -6.08
N THR A 141 6.59 -4.23 -6.51
CA THR A 141 7.58 -4.86 -5.62
C THR A 141 7.78 -4.03 -4.35
N LEU A 142 7.71 -4.67 -3.20
CA LEU A 142 7.84 -3.98 -1.91
C LEU A 142 9.31 -3.62 -1.65
N ALA A 143 9.56 -2.49 -1.00
CA ALA A 143 10.90 -2.04 -0.65
C ALA A 143 11.74 -3.12 0.07
N LYS A 144 11.14 -3.88 1.00
CA LYS A 144 11.77 -5.00 1.72
C LYS A 144 12.20 -6.18 0.82
N GLU A 145 11.67 -6.28 -0.39
CA GLU A 145 11.98 -7.37 -1.32
C GLU A 145 13.15 -7.05 -2.25
N CYS A 146 13.55 -5.78 -2.36
CA CYS A 146 14.62 -5.36 -3.28
C CYS A 146 15.71 -4.48 -2.65
N ILE A 147 15.39 -3.68 -1.63
CA ILE A 147 16.35 -2.77 -0.99
C ILE A 147 17.09 -3.52 0.16
N PRO A 148 18.43 -3.64 0.11
CA PRO A 148 19.21 -4.40 1.10
C PRO A 148 18.93 -4.00 2.55
N LYS A 149 18.85 -2.70 2.83
CA LYS A 149 18.52 -2.16 4.16
C LYS A 149 17.28 -2.81 4.77
N TYR A 150 16.22 -2.99 3.97
CA TYR A 150 14.95 -3.54 4.44
C TYR A 150 14.89 -5.06 4.34
N LYS A 151 15.69 -5.70 3.48
CA LYS A 151 15.85 -7.15 3.45
C LYS A 151 16.43 -7.69 4.74
N ASP A 152 17.47 -7.02 5.24
CA ASP A 152 18.15 -7.43 6.46
C ASP A 152 17.22 -7.24 7.67
N GLU A 153 16.51 -6.11 7.74
CA GLU A 153 15.48 -5.86 8.76
C GLU A 153 14.33 -6.89 8.69
N ALA A 154 13.82 -7.18 7.49
CA ALA A 154 12.76 -8.17 7.29
C ALA A 154 13.21 -9.58 7.71
N ALA A 155 14.43 -10.00 7.35
CA ALA A 155 14.96 -11.31 7.72
C ALA A 155 15.12 -11.46 9.24
N VAL A 156 15.56 -10.41 9.93
CA VAL A 156 15.64 -10.39 11.41
C VAL A 156 14.24 -10.48 12.01
N ASN A 157 13.30 -9.66 11.54
CA ASN A 157 11.92 -9.67 12.03
C ASN A 157 11.23 -11.02 11.79
N THR A 158 11.46 -11.66 10.64
CA THR A 158 10.96 -13.01 10.35
C THR A 158 11.55 -14.04 11.30
N ALA A 159 12.87 -14.01 11.55
CA ALA A 159 13.50 -14.94 12.49
C ALA A 159 13.03 -14.72 13.94
N GLU A 160 12.82 -13.47 14.34
CA GLU A 160 12.23 -13.13 15.65
C GLU A 160 10.78 -13.57 15.75
N ALA A 161 9.98 -13.39 14.71
CA ALA A 161 8.59 -13.84 14.66
C ALA A 161 8.49 -15.37 14.66
N GLU A 162 9.34 -16.07 13.90
CA GLU A 162 9.45 -17.54 13.90
C GLU A 162 9.93 -18.05 15.26
N ALA A 163 10.87 -17.37 15.92
CA ALA A 163 11.31 -17.72 17.26
C ALA A 163 10.25 -17.45 18.33
N ALA A 164 9.51 -16.34 18.23
CA ALA A 164 8.38 -16.03 19.08
C ALA A 164 7.24 -17.02 18.88
N LEU A 165 6.96 -17.40 17.64
CA LEU A 165 6.01 -18.45 17.29
C LEU A 165 6.47 -19.81 17.84
N ALA A 166 7.74 -20.16 17.70
CA ALA A 166 8.30 -21.38 18.27
C ALA A 166 8.24 -21.37 19.81
N ALA A 167 8.48 -20.22 20.45
CA ALA A 167 8.35 -20.07 21.90
C ALA A 167 6.89 -20.18 22.37
N ALA A 168 5.95 -19.64 21.60
CA ALA A 168 4.52 -19.80 21.83
C ALA A 168 4.06 -21.25 21.64
N LEU A 169 4.58 -21.94 20.61
CA LEU A 169 4.32 -23.36 20.31
C LEU A 169 4.89 -24.33 21.36
N ILE A 170 5.98 -23.97 22.05
CA ILE A 170 6.64 -24.82 23.05
C ILE A 170 6.07 -24.59 24.48
N GLY A 171 5.14 -23.65 24.66
CA GLY A 171 4.55 -23.37 25.97
C GLY A 171 5.58 -22.80 26.95
N GLY A 172 6.25 -21.71 26.55
CA GLY A 172 7.09 -20.94 27.47
C GLY A 172 6.29 -20.34 28.65
N PRO A 173 6.93 -20.07 29.80
CA PRO A 173 6.25 -19.70 31.06
C PRO A 173 5.50 -18.36 31.06
N ASP A 174 5.55 -17.59 29.96
CA ASP A 174 4.97 -16.26 29.82
C ASP A 174 4.02 -16.15 28.59
N SER A 175 3.26 -17.19 28.26
CA SER A 175 2.17 -17.07 27.27
C SER A 175 1.20 -15.97 27.70
N VAL A 176 1.03 -14.93 26.88
CA VAL A 176 0.09 -13.85 27.14
C VAL A 176 -1.31 -14.41 27.00
N ASN A 177 -1.97 -14.72 28.14
CA ASN A 177 -3.37 -15.11 28.16
C ASN A 177 -4.20 -13.87 27.80
N PHE A 178 -4.79 -13.84 26.60
CA PHE A 178 -5.67 -12.76 26.14
C PHE A 178 -7.06 -12.76 26.80
N GLY A 179 -7.20 -13.44 27.95
CA GLY A 179 -8.44 -13.48 28.74
C GLY A 179 -9.39 -14.59 28.30
N TRP A 180 -8.85 -15.70 27.82
CA TRP A 180 -9.67 -16.86 27.50
C TRP A 180 -10.10 -17.55 28.80
N ASP A 181 -11.37 -17.37 29.20
CA ASP A 181 -11.97 -17.94 30.42
C ASP A 181 -12.70 -19.28 30.16
N GLY A 182 -12.57 -19.82 28.94
CA GLY A 182 -13.37 -20.96 28.47
C GLY A 182 -14.82 -20.58 28.15
N PRO A 183 -15.62 -21.51 27.60
CA PRO A 183 -17.03 -21.26 27.30
C PRO A 183 -17.85 -20.96 28.58
N ASP A 184 -18.85 -20.09 28.46
CA ASP A 184 -19.75 -19.66 29.55
C ASP A 184 -20.58 -20.81 30.18
N GLU A 185 -20.68 -21.98 29.54
CA GLU A 185 -21.33 -23.19 30.08
C GLU A 185 -20.51 -24.48 29.86
N PRO A 186 -20.61 -25.48 30.76
CA PRO A 186 -19.77 -26.67 30.72
C PRO A 186 -20.16 -27.65 29.60
N ASP A 187 -19.22 -27.89 28.68
CA ASP A 187 -19.25 -28.90 27.61
C ASP A 187 -19.38 -30.34 28.15
N PRO A 188 -20.15 -31.26 27.54
CA PRO A 188 -20.24 -32.69 27.91
C PRO A 188 -18.96 -33.53 27.68
N LEU A 189 -17.78 -32.92 27.54
CA LEU A 189 -16.51 -33.62 27.35
C LEU A 189 -15.99 -34.24 28.66
N SER A 190 -15.25 -35.35 28.53
CA SER A 190 -14.50 -35.91 29.66
C SER A 190 -13.41 -34.93 30.12
N PRO A 191 -12.91 -35.00 31.37
CA PRO A 191 -11.87 -34.07 31.85
C PRO A 191 -10.59 -34.07 31.00
N GLU A 192 -10.18 -35.23 30.48
CA GLU A 192 -9.02 -35.34 29.60
C GLU A 192 -9.29 -34.76 28.21
N ASP A 193 -10.45 -35.07 27.60
CA ASP A 193 -10.84 -34.52 26.30
C ASP A 193 -11.05 -33.00 26.39
N ARG A 194 -11.57 -32.51 27.53
CA ARG A 194 -11.74 -31.09 27.80
C ARG A 194 -10.41 -30.37 27.91
N LYS A 195 -9.43 -30.95 28.62
CA LYS A 195 -8.09 -30.36 28.73
C LYS A 195 -7.42 -30.26 27.36
N GLN A 196 -7.48 -31.34 26.57
CA GLN A 196 -6.90 -31.35 25.24
C GLN A 196 -7.63 -30.36 24.32
N TRP A 197 -8.96 -30.28 24.41
CA TRP A 197 -9.77 -29.30 23.70
C TRP A 197 -9.39 -27.85 24.09
N ASP A 198 -9.31 -27.52 25.37
CA ASP A 198 -8.94 -26.19 25.89
C ASP A 198 -7.56 -25.75 25.37
N GLU A 199 -6.56 -26.65 25.40
CA GLU A 199 -5.19 -26.39 24.92
C GLU A 199 -5.15 -26.11 23.40
N HIS A 200 -5.89 -26.89 22.59
CA HIS A 200 -5.93 -26.70 21.13
C HIS A 200 -6.70 -25.45 20.71
N HIS A 201 -7.78 -25.09 21.43
CA HIS A 201 -8.64 -23.96 21.07
C HIS A 201 -8.06 -22.62 21.54
N SER A 202 -7.41 -22.57 22.71
CA SER A 202 -6.64 -21.38 23.12
C SER A 202 -5.51 -21.09 22.13
N PHE A 203 -4.80 -22.14 21.68
CA PHE A 203 -3.74 -22.00 20.69
C PHE A 203 -4.24 -21.39 19.37
N ALA A 204 -5.35 -21.89 18.82
CA ALA A 204 -5.92 -21.38 17.57
C ALA A 204 -6.43 -19.93 17.72
N TYR A 205 -7.03 -19.61 18.87
CA TYR A 205 -7.52 -18.26 19.18
C TYR A 205 -6.38 -17.24 19.31
N ASP A 206 -5.35 -17.58 20.08
CA ASP A 206 -4.19 -16.72 20.33
C ASP A 206 -3.32 -16.56 19.07
N TYR A 207 -3.17 -17.62 18.28
CA TYR A 207 -2.46 -17.58 16.99
C TYR A 207 -3.21 -16.72 15.97
N GLY A 208 -4.54 -16.88 15.86
CA GLY A 208 -5.37 -16.07 14.96
C GLY A 208 -5.38 -14.57 15.32
N HIS A 209 -5.43 -14.24 16.61
CA HIS A 209 -5.36 -12.85 17.07
C HIS A 209 -3.96 -12.24 16.89
N SER A 210 -2.90 -12.98 17.23
CA SER A 210 -1.53 -12.44 17.23
C SER A 210 -0.91 -12.31 15.84
N VAL A 211 -1.23 -13.22 14.91
CA VAL A 211 -0.59 -13.26 13.58
C VAL A 211 -1.42 -12.53 12.53
N LEU A 212 -2.74 -12.54 12.64
CA LEU A 212 -3.62 -12.13 11.53
C LEU A 212 -4.42 -10.87 11.84
N GLY A 213 -4.39 -10.36 13.08
CA GLY A 213 -5.18 -9.20 13.49
C GLY A 213 -6.69 -9.37 13.29
N VAL A 214 -7.16 -10.63 13.15
CA VAL A 214 -8.55 -10.95 12.84
C VAL A 214 -9.39 -10.60 14.07
N THR A 215 -10.13 -9.51 13.94
CA THR A 215 -11.19 -9.14 14.88
C THR A 215 -12.52 -9.43 14.20
N GLY A 216 -13.41 -10.18 14.86
CA GLY A 216 -14.72 -10.54 14.29
C GLY A 216 -15.16 -11.99 14.43
N PHE A 217 -14.43 -12.84 15.16
CA PHE A 217 -14.98 -14.11 15.64
C PHE A 217 -15.92 -13.84 16.82
N GLU A 218 -17.17 -13.49 16.51
CA GLU A 218 -18.16 -13.08 17.51
C GLU A 218 -18.84 -14.27 18.22
N ASP A 219 -18.74 -15.49 17.67
CA ASP A 219 -19.29 -16.71 18.28
C ASP A 219 -18.42 -17.98 18.12
N ARG A 220 -18.68 -18.93 19.04
CA ARG A 220 -17.99 -20.21 19.21
C ARG A 220 -17.98 -21.06 17.94
N ASP A 221 -19.12 -21.18 17.28
CA ASP A 221 -19.28 -22.03 16.10
C ASP A 221 -18.40 -21.54 14.94
N THR A 222 -18.17 -20.22 14.85
CA THR A 222 -17.32 -19.64 13.80
C THR A 222 -15.84 -19.90 14.08
N VAL A 223 -15.41 -19.87 15.34
CA VAL A 223 -14.03 -20.22 15.73
C VAL A 223 -13.75 -21.70 15.51
N GLU A 224 -14.64 -22.59 15.95
CA GLU A 224 -14.46 -24.04 15.81
C GLU A 224 -14.39 -24.47 14.34
N ARG A 225 -15.23 -23.89 13.48
CA ARG A 225 -15.20 -24.20 12.05
C ARG A 225 -13.92 -23.65 11.37
N PHE A 226 -13.45 -22.46 11.76
CA PHE A 226 -12.17 -21.93 11.25
C PHE A 226 -10.98 -22.79 11.69
N ALA A 227 -10.94 -23.18 12.96
CA ALA A 227 -9.87 -24.02 13.49
C ALA A 227 -9.82 -25.39 12.78
N GLY A 228 -10.98 -26.00 12.53
CA GLY A 228 -11.09 -27.21 11.72
C GLY A 228 -10.57 -27.00 10.28
N PHE A 229 -10.99 -25.91 9.64
CA PHE A 229 -10.56 -25.56 8.29
C PHE A 229 -9.04 -25.36 8.18
N ALA A 230 -8.44 -24.64 9.12
CA ALA A 230 -7.00 -24.41 9.15
C ALA A 230 -6.21 -25.71 9.42
N ALA A 231 -6.74 -26.60 10.27
CA ALA A 231 -6.13 -27.90 10.54
C ALA A 231 -6.14 -28.83 9.30
N ASP A 232 -7.24 -28.83 8.55
CA ASP A 232 -7.35 -29.60 7.29
C ASP A 232 -6.35 -29.07 6.25
N ALA A 233 -6.24 -27.75 6.09
CA ALA A 233 -5.26 -27.13 5.19
C ALA A 233 -3.81 -27.49 5.59
N TYR A 234 -3.50 -27.49 6.89
CA TYR A 234 -2.18 -27.89 7.38
C TYR A 234 -1.87 -29.35 7.06
N GLN A 235 -2.86 -30.24 7.22
CA GLN A 235 -2.72 -31.64 6.87
C GLN A 235 -2.52 -31.84 5.35
N GLU A 236 -3.29 -31.14 4.52
CA GLU A 236 -3.18 -31.19 3.05
C GLU A 236 -1.84 -30.65 2.54
N SER A 237 -1.25 -29.69 3.25
CA SER A 237 0.10 -29.19 2.96
C SER A 237 1.22 -30.23 3.22
N GLY A 238 0.88 -31.38 3.82
CA GLY A 238 1.84 -32.38 4.26
C GLY A 238 2.58 -31.97 5.53
N TRP A 239 1.91 -31.25 6.43
CA TRP A 239 2.48 -30.71 7.67
C TRP A 239 3.59 -29.67 7.42
N ASN A 240 3.46 -28.89 6.35
CA ASN A 240 4.41 -27.83 6.04
C ASN A 240 4.15 -26.62 6.92
N GLY A 241 5.07 -26.31 7.83
CA GLY A 241 5.01 -25.13 8.70
C GLY A 241 5.05 -23.79 7.94
N ASN A 242 5.44 -23.79 6.66
CA ASN A 242 5.44 -22.61 5.78
C ASN A 242 4.18 -22.53 4.91
N MET A 243 3.04 -23.03 5.40
CA MET A 243 1.76 -22.89 4.72
C MET A 243 1.40 -21.40 4.58
N ASP A 244 0.83 -21.04 3.43
CA ASP A 244 0.31 -19.68 3.19
C ASP A 244 -0.96 -19.44 4.01
N ILE A 245 -0.75 -19.04 5.27
CA ILE A 245 -1.81 -18.84 6.24
C ILE A 245 -2.75 -17.70 5.85
N HIS A 246 -2.26 -16.69 5.11
CA HIS A 246 -3.10 -15.61 4.60
C HIS A 246 -4.07 -16.12 3.53
N GLY A 247 -3.58 -16.96 2.60
CA GLY A 247 -4.45 -17.64 1.63
C GLY A 247 -5.52 -18.52 2.28
N VAL A 248 -5.17 -19.27 3.33
CA VAL A 248 -6.13 -20.10 4.09
C VAL A 248 -7.22 -19.25 4.75
N VAL A 249 -6.85 -18.08 5.31
CA VAL A 249 -7.81 -17.15 5.91
C VAL A 249 -8.71 -16.51 4.86
N ASP A 250 -8.16 -16.13 3.71
CA ASP A 250 -8.95 -15.58 2.60
C ASP A 250 -9.94 -16.61 2.04
N ASP A 251 -9.52 -17.87 1.91
CA ASP A 251 -10.38 -18.98 1.47
C ASP A 251 -11.50 -19.25 2.48
N TRP A 252 -11.20 -19.19 3.78
CA TRP A 252 -12.19 -19.29 4.84
C TRP A 252 -13.21 -18.13 4.79
N MET A 253 -12.73 -16.89 4.69
CA MET A 253 -13.58 -15.70 4.64
C MET A 253 -14.45 -15.66 3.38
N GLN A 254 -13.99 -16.26 2.28
CA GLN A 254 -14.80 -16.45 1.07
C GLN A 254 -15.88 -17.53 1.23
N GLN A 255 -15.63 -18.58 2.02
CA GLN A 255 -16.60 -19.64 2.31
C GLN A 255 -17.69 -19.20 3.31
N GLU A 256 -17.32 -18.41 4.32
CA GLU A 256 -18.24 -17.91 5.35
C GLU A 256 -19.03 -16.65 4.92
N ARG A 257 -18.65 -16.00 3.81
CA ARG A 257 -19.44 -14.90 3.26
C ARG A 257 -20.82 -15.41 2.83
N PRO A 258 -21.93 -14.83 3.33
CA PRO A 258 -23.25 -15.12 2.78
C PRO A 258 -23.23 -14.79 1.29
N LEU A 259 -23.73 -15.69 0.44
CA LEU A 259 -24.00 -15.36 -0.96
C LEU A 259 -25.09 -14.27 -0.99
N GLY A 260 -24.66 -13.02 -1.09
CA GLY A 260 -25.51 -11.82 -1.14
C GLY A 260 -24.73 -10.59 -1.53
#